data_AF-A0A9D7Z7V2-F1
#
_entry.id   AF-A0A9D7Z7V2-F1
#
_cell.length_a   1.000
_cell.length_b   1.000
_cell.length_c   1.000
_cell.angle_alpha   90.00
_cell.angle_beta   90.00
_cell.angle_gamma   90.00
#
_symmetry.space_group_name_H-M   'P 1'
#
loop_
_entity.id
_entity.type
_entity.pdbx_description
1 polymer ?
#
loop_
_entity_poly.entity_id
_entity_poly.type
_entity_poly.pdbx_seq_one_letter_code
_entity_poly.pdbx_strand_id
1 'polypeptide(L)'
;MLYRISAFWARCEIALAAALAATITGLILLNVVTRSAHMAIYWIDETAITAMVWMTFLAGSAAVHRRSGVAVTLVYDMLSSRVARWWRLGLDVVTVVFAVAMIRFCLLWFDPLALYAAGFDTLAFQGETFNFIYAEPTVTLGIRKAWVWSIMIVFTFGLTLHAASNLVASLCVLAGGDDPQADADAGTRA
;
A
#
# COMPACT_ATOMS: atom_id res chain seq x y z
N MET A 1 3.62 5.19 -20.90
CA MET A 1 2.21 5.28 -20.39
C MET A 1 2.07 4.70 -18.99
N LEU A 2 2.51 3.45 -18.74
CA LEU A 2 2.54 2.79 -17.41
C LEU A 2 3.10 3.69 -16.30
N TYR A 3 4.24 4.32 -16.53
CA TYR A 3 4.85 5.21 -15.55
C TYR A 3 3.96 6.40 -15.16
N ARG A 4 3.26 7.04 -16.12
CA ARG A 4 2.36 8.18 -15.84
C ARG A 4 1.17 7.76 -14.97
N ILE A 5 0.65 6.55 -15.20
CA ILE A 5 -0.43 5.97 -14.39
C ILE A 5 0.08 5.69 -12.98
N SER A 6 1.26 5.09 -12.87
CA SER A 6 1.95 4.86 -11.60
C SER A 6 2.20 6.16 -10.82
N ALA A 7 2.66 7.22 -11.48
CA ALA A 7 2.91 8.52 -10.85
C ALA A 7 1.62 9.20 -10.39
N PHE A 8 0.55 9.12 -11.18
CA PHE A 8 -0.76 9.61 -10.77
C PHE A 8 -1.27 8.86 -9.53
N TRP A 9 -1.19 7.53 -9.55
CA TRP A 9 -1.59 6.69 -8.41
C TRP A 9 -0.80 7.03 -7.14
N ALA A 10 0.53 7.14 -7.24
CA ALA A 10 1.38 7.51 -6.10
C ALA A 10 1.04 8.90 -5.53
N ARG A 11 0.61 9.86 -6.37
CA ARG A 11 0.13 11.17 -5.88
C ARG A 11 -1.17 11.04 -5.10
N CYS A 12 -2.11 10.22 -5.58
CA CYS A 12 -3.34 9.93 -4.86
C CYS A 12 -3.07 9.25 -3.52
N GLU A 13 -2.17 8.26 -3.49
CA GLU A 13 -1.76 7.57 -2.26
C GLU A 13 -1.15 8.55 -1.24
N ILE A 14 -0.24 9.43 -1.68
CA ILE A 14 0.40 10.42 -0.79
C ILE A 14 -0.61 11.46 -0.31
N ALA A 15 -1.51 11.95 -1.18
CA ALA A 15 -2.54 12.91 -0.79
C ALA A 15 -3.49 12.31 0.25
N LEU A 16 -3.91 11.05 0.05
CA LEU A 16 -4.76 10.34 1.00
C LEU A 16 -4.02 10.04 2.32
N ALA A 17 -2.75 9.64 2.25
CA ALA A 17 -1.91 9.44 3.44
C ALA A 17 -1.74 10.74 4.24
N ALA A 18 -1.55 11.88 3.58
CA ALA A 18 -1.47 13.19 4.23
C ALA A 18 -2.81 13.59 4.89
N ALA A 19 -3.93 13.35 4.21
CA ALA A 19 -5.26 13.57 4.79
C ALA A 19 -5.48 12.69 6.03
N LEU A 20 -5.12 11.41 5.97
CA LEU A 20 -5.17 10.50 7.11
C LEU A 20 -4.27 10.96 8.25
N ALA A 21 -3.06 11.45 7.98
CA ALA A 21 -2.18 12.01 9.00
C ALA A 21 -2.83 13.19 9.74
N ALA A 22 -3.50 14.09 9.01
CA ALA A 22 -4.25 15.19 9.60
C ALA A 22 -5.44 14.68 10.44
N THR A 23 -6.18 13.68 9.93
CA THR A 23 -7.27 13.03 10.67
C THR A 23 -6.78 12.37 11.96
N ILE A 24 -5.68 11.61 11.91
CA ILE A 24 -5.07 10.96 13.08
C ILE A 24 -4.69 12.03 14.12
N THR A 25 -4.05 13.11 13.68
CA THR A 25 -3.68 14.22 14.56
C THR A 25 -4.92 14.83 15.24
N GLY A 26 -5.97 15.11 14.47
CA GLY A 26 -7.23 15.62 14.99
C GLY A 26 -7.90 14.66 15.97
N LEU A 27 -7.92 13.36 15.67
CA LEU A 27 -8.46 12.31 16.54
C LEU A 27 -7.69 12.22 17.86
N ILE A 28 -6.36 12.27 17.82
CA ILE A 28 -5.52 12.22 19.03
C ILE A 28 -5.77 13.47 19.89
N LEU A 29 -5.81 14.67 19.29
CA LEU A 29 -6.11 15.90 20.03
C LEU A 29 -7.51 15.85 20.65
N LEU A 30 -8.51 15.38 19.90
CA LEU A 30 -9.87 15.19 20.41
C LEU A 30 -9.90 14.18 21.56
N ASN A 31 -9.17 13.07 21.46
CA ASN A 31 -9.07 12.07 22.52
C ASN A 31 -8.50 12.69 23.81
N VAL A 32 -7.44 13.48 23.69
CA VAL A 32 -6.80 14.15 24.85
C VAL A 32 -7.76 15.13 25.52
N VAL A 33 -8.47 15.97 24.75
CA VAL A 33 -9.42 16.95 25.28
C VAL A 33 -10.64 16.27 25.93
N THR A 34 -11.18 15.24 25.29
CA THR A 34 -12.37 14.53 25.80
C THR A 34 -12.05 13.71 27.05
N ARG A 35 -10.86 13.08 27.10
CA ARG A 35 -10.39 12.39 28.31
C ARG A 35 -10.10 13.37 29.45
N SER A 36 -9.54 14.54 29.19
CA SER A 36 -9.32 15.55 30.24
C SER A 36 -10.63 16.11 30.79
N ALA A 37 -11.70 16.10 29.99
CA ALA A 37 -13.07 16.43 30.41
C ALA A 37 -13.84 15.24 31.04
N HIS A 38 -13.18 14.10 31.31
CA HIS A 38 -13.80 12.87 31.82
C HIS A 38 -14.91 12.27 30.91
N MET A 39 -14.92 12.62 29.63
CA MET A 39 -15.86 12.13 28.62
C MET A 39 -15.16 11.27 27.57
N ALA A 40 -14.47 10.20 27.99
CA ALA A 40 -13.68 9.38 27.08
C ALA A 40 -14.54 8.74 25.97
N ILE A 41 -14.16 8.98 24.71
CA ILE A 41 -14.83 8.42 23.53
C ILE A 41 -14.03 7.22 23.04
N TYR A 42 -14.51 6.01 23.31
CA TYR A 42 -13.76 4.77 23.10
C TYR A 42 -13.43 4.45 21.64
N TRP A 43 -14.28 4.86 20.67
CA TRP A 43 -14.05 4.55 19.26
C TRP A 43 -12.92 5.36 18.61
N ILE A 44 -12.51 6.47 19.24
CA ILE A 44 -11.45 7.34 18.69
C ILE A 44 -10.13 6.58 18.57
N ASP A 45 -9.80 5.78 19.58
CA ASP A 45 -8.54 5.04 19.63
C ASP A 45 -8.47 3.99 18.49
N GLU A 46 -9.54 3.21 18.29
CA GLU A 46 -9.61 2.21 17.21
C GLU A 46 -9.61 2.86 15.82
N THR A 47 -10.25 4.03 15.68
CA THR A 47 -10.26 4.79 14.41
C THR A 47 -8.89 5.34 14.08
N ALA A 48 -8.19 5.91 15.07
CA ALA A 48 -6.84 6.42 14.87
C ALA A 48 -5.87 5.30 14.46
N ILE A 49 -5.95 4.13 15.11
CA ILE A 49 -5.13 2.96 14.73
C ILE A 49 -5.48 2.48 13.32
N THR A 50 -6.76 2.38 13.00
CA THR A 50 -7.21 1.99 11.65
C THR A 50 -6.71 2.96 10.58
N ALA A 51 -6.80 4.26 10.84
CA ALA A 51 -6.29 5.31 9.95
C ALA A 51 -4.76 5.26 9.82
N MET A 52 -4.03 4.98 10.91
CA MET A 52 -2.58 4.78 10.87
C MET A 52 -2.19 3.61 9.97
N VAL A 53 -2.88 2.47 10.11
CA VAL A 53 -2.67 1.30 9.24
C VAL A 53 -2.85 1.69 7.77
N TRP A 54 -3.96 2.37 7.45
CA TRP A 54 -4.22 2.83 6.08
C TRP A 54 -3.13 3.77 5.55
N MET A 55 -2.76 4.77 6.35
CA MET A 55 -1.72 5.74 6.00
C MET A 55 -0.38 5.05 5.74
N THR A 56 0.04 4.11 6.59
CA THR A 56 1.31 3.41 6.44
C THR A 56 1.38 2.61 5.14
N PHE A 57 0.32 1.89 4.78
CA PHE A 57 0.32 1.12 3.54
C PHE A 57 0.28 2.01 2.29
N LEU A 58 -0.51 3.09 2.29
CA LEU A 58 -0.53 4.06 1.18
C LEU A 58 0.83 4.72 0.99
N ALA A 59 1.43 5.22 2.08
CA ALA A 59 2.75 5.84 2.03
C ALA A 59 3.84 4.85 1.60
N GLY A 60 3.76 3.61 2.10
CA GLY A 60 4.68 2.53 1.76
C GLY A 60 4.62 2.15 0.28
N SER A 61 3.42 2.00 -0.28
CA SER A 61 3.23 1.77 -1.73
C SER A 61 3.84 2.90 -2.56
N ALA A 62 3.53 4.14 -2.23
CA ALA A 62 4.06 5.31 -2.95
C ALA A 62 5.59 5.44 -2.85
N ALA A 63 6.21 4.98 -1.76
CA ALA A 63 7.65 4.97 -1.60
C ALA A 63 8.35 4.00 -2.59
N VAL A 64 7.68 2.90 -2.95
CA VAL A 64 8.17 1.95 -3.98
C VAL A 64 8.25 2.63 -5.34
N HIS A 65 7.25 3.45 -5.70
CA HIS A 65 7.27 4.18 -6.98
C HIS A 65 8.53 5.06 -7.13
N ARG A 66 8.93 5.74 -6.06
CA ARG A 66 10.09 6.64 -6.05
C ARG A 66 11.42 5.94 -5.80
N ARG A 67 11.41 4.61 -5.58
CA ARG A 67 12.57 3.83 -5.12
C ARG A 67 13.27 4.47 -3.90
N SER A 68 12.51 5.16 -3.06
CA SER A 68 13.04 5.98 -1.98
C SER A 68 13.26 5.13 -0.73
N GLY A 69 14.33 4.33 -0.72
CA GLY A 69 14.81 3.59 0.45
C GLY A 69 16.20 4.06 0.87
N VAL A 70 16.28 4.86 1.93
CA VAL A 70 17.52 5.52 2.42
C VAL A 70 18.66 4.53 2.71
N ALA A 71 18.34 3.28 3.08
CA ALA A 71 19.36 2.27 3.40
C ALA A 71 20.07 1.68 2.17
N VAL A 72 19.42 1.67 1.00
CA VAL A 72 19.96 1.01 -0.20
C VAL A 72 20.81 1.98 -1.04
N THR A 73 20.59 3.29 -0.89
CA THR A 73 21.33 4.32 -1.64
C THR A 73 22.81 4.33 -1.29
N LEU A 74 23.18 4.08 -0.03
CA LEU A 74 24.57 4.10 0.40
C LEU A 74 25.41 2.98 -0.25
N VAL A 75 24.84 1.78 -0.38
CA VAL A 75 25.46 0.67 -1.13
C VAL A 75 25.48 0.99 -2.63
N TYR A 76 24.39 1.57 -3.15
CA TYR A 76 24.26 1.92 -4.56
C TYR A 76 25.34 2.91 -5.02
N ASP A 77 25.63 3.94 -4.21
CA ASP A 77 26.59 5.00 -4.53
C ASP A 77 28.04 4.50 -4.58
N MET A 78 28.33 3.35 -3.96
CA MET A 78 29.64 2.71 -3.98
C MET A 78 29.86 1.79 -5.20
N LEU A 79 28.81 1.50 -5.98
CA LEU A 79 28.87 0.56 -7.11
C LEU A 79 29.30 1.27 -8.40
N SER A 80 30.10 0.58 -9.21
CA SER A 80 30.37 1.03 -10.58
C SER A 80 29.07 1.06 -11.41
N SER A 81 28.97 1.98 -12.37
CA SER A 81 27.76 2.21 -13.18
C SER A 81 27.18 0.94 -13.80
N ARG A 82 28.01 -0.02 -14.20
CA ARG A 82 27.56 -1.31 -14.76
C ARG A 82 26.94 -2.22 -13.70
N VAL A 83 27.53 -2.33 -12.52
CA VAL A 83 27.03 -3.19 -11.43
C VAL A 83 25.78 -2.58 -10.81
N ALA A 84 25.73 -1.25 -10.71
CA ALA A 84 24.60 -0.50 -10.19
C ALA A 84 23.29 -0.78 -10.98
N ARG A 85 23.38 -0.91 -12.31
CA ARG A 85 22.22 -1.27 -13.16
C ARG A 85 21.67 -2.67 -12.84
N TRP A 86 22.54 -3.66 -12.70
CA TRP A 86 22.14 -5.02 -12.34
C TRP A 86 21.58 -5.10 -10.92
N TRP A 87 22.17 -4.34 -9.99
CA TRP A 87 21.67 -4.21 -8.62
C TRP A 87 20.24 -3.65 -8.60
N ARG A 88 19.96 -2.59 -9.36
CA ARG A 88 18.61 -2.03 -9.52
C ARG A 88 17.62 -3.06 -10.05
N LEU A 89 17.99 -3.78 -11.10
CA LEU A 89 17.14 -4.85 -11.63
C LEU A 89 16.84 -5.90 -10.55
N GLY A 90 17.85 -6.31 -9.77
CA GLY A 90 17.66 -7.26 -8.67
C GLY A 90 16.63 -6.78 -7.64
N LEU A 91 16.71 -5.52 -7.22
CA LEU A 91 15.73 -4.93 -6.29
C LEU A 91 14.32 -4.89 -6.88
N ASP A 92 14.18 -4.52 -8.15
CA ASP A 92 12.88 -4.49 -8.81
C ASP A 92 12.28 -5.89 -8.95
N VAL A 93 13.10 -6.88 -9.28
CA VAL A 93 12.68 -8.30 -9.35
C VAL A 93 12.21 -8.78 -7.98
N VAL A 94 12.97 -8.50 -6.91
CA VAL A 94 12.55 -8.83 -5.53
C VAL A 94 11.22 -8.15 -5.20
N THR A 95 11.05 -6.89 -5.59
CA THR A 95 9.80 -6.15 -5.36
C THR A 95 8.63 -6.74 -6.13
N VAL A 96 8.83 -7.20 -7.36
CA VAL A 96 7.80 -7.90 -8.16
C VAL A 96 7.44 -9.25 -7.53
N VAL A 97 8.43 -10.02 -7.07
CA VAL A 97 8.18 -11.29 -6.35
C VAL A 97 7.35 -11.03 -5.09
N PHE A 98 7.68 -9.98 -4.34
CA PHE A 98 6.89 -9.57 -3.18
C PHE A 98 5.47 -9.15 -3.56
N ALA A 99 5.28 -8.42 -4.66
CA ALA A 99 3.95 -8.05 -5.16
C ALA A 99 3.11 -9.30 -5.52
N VAL A 100 3.70 -10.28 -6.20
CA VAL A 100 3.02 -11.56 -6.50
C VAL A 100 2.65 -12.32 -5.23
N ALA A 101 3.54 -12.34 -4.22
CA ALA A 101 3.24 -12.93 -2.92
C ALA A 101 2.08 -12.21 -2.23
N MET A 102 2.01 -10.87 -2.30
CA MET A 102 0.89 -10.08 -1.76
C MET A 102 -0.42 -10.36 -2.48
N ILE A 103 -0.42 -10.52 -3.81
CA ILE A 103 -1.61 -10.94 -4.56
C ILE A 103 -2.09 -12.30 -4.05
N ARG A 104 -1.18 -13.27 -3.94
CA ARG A 104 -1.54 -14.61 -3.43
C ARG A 104 -2.08 -14.55 -2.01
N PHE A 105 -1.47 -13.74 -1.15
CA PHE A 105 -1.91 -13.53 0.22
C PHE A 105 -3.31 -12.92 0.27
N CYS A 106 -3.60 -11.88 -0.51
CA CYS A 106 -4.94 -11.29 -0.58
C CYS A 106 -5.99 -12.30 -1.07
N LEU A 107 -5.66 -13.12 -2.08
CA LEU A 107 -6.57 -14.15 -2.58
C LEU A 107 -6.85 -15.23 -1.54
N LEU A 108 -5.84 -15.65 -0.78
CA LEU A 108 -6.02 -16.62 0.31
C LEU A 108 -6.79 -16.04 1.49
N TRP A 109 -6.54 -14.78 1.83
CA TRP A 109 -7.10 -14.17 3.03
C TRP A 109 -8.55 -13.72 2.83
N PHE A 110 -8.86 -13.11 1.69
CA PHE A 110 -10.22 -12.68 1.37
C PHE A 110 -11.06 -13.80 0.74
N ASP A 111 -10.43 -14.81 0.14
CA ASP A 111 -11.09 -15.94 -0.53
C ASP A 111 -12.35 -15.55 -1.32
N PRO A 112 -12.21 -14.69 -2.35
CA PRO A 112 -13.35 -14.18 -3.09
C PRO A 112 -14.10 -15.28 -3.86
N LEU A 113 -13.44 -16.40 -4.19
CA LEU A 113 -14.06 -17.51 -4.89
C LEU A 113 -14.98 -18.30 -3.97
N ALA A 114 -14.56 -18.61 -2.75
CA ALA A 114 -15.44 -19.26 -1.78
C ALA A 114 -16.59 -18.33 -1.37
N LEU A 115 -16.35 -17.02 -1.25
CA LEU A 115 -17.43 -16.06 -0.98
C LEU A 115 -18.47 -16.05 -2.11
N TYR A 116 -18.03 -16.11 -3.36
CA TYR A 116 -18.92 -16.21 -4.52
C TYR A 116 -19.69 -17.54 -4.55
N ALA A 117 -19.01 -18.65 -4.25
CA ALA A 117 -19.63 -19.98 -4.18
C ALA A 117 -20.71 -20.06 -3.08
N ALA A 118 -20.48 -19.40 -1.94
CA ALA A 118 -21.46 -19.22 -0.87
C ALA A 118 -22.58 -18.21 -1.21
N GLY A 119 -22.64 -17.70 -2.45
CA GLY A 119 -23.68 -16.76 -2.88
C GLY A 119 -23.62 -15.40 -2.19
N PHE A 120 -22.44 -14.97 -1.73
CA PHE A 120 -22.23 -13.79 -0.88
C PHE A 120 -22.92 -13.85 0.50
N ASP A 121 -23.34 -15.04 0.95
CA ASP A 121 -23.80 -15.25 2.32
C ASP A 121 -22.60 -15.42 3.25
N THR A 122 -22.38 -14.43 4.12
CA THR A 122 -21.26 -14.43 5.07
C THR A 122 -21.37 -15.51 6.15
N LEU A 123 -22.59 -15.97 6.47
CA LEU A 123 -22.81 -17.04 7.46
C LEU A 123 -22.48 -18.41 6.86
N ALA A 124 -22.91 -18.66 5.62
CA ALA A 124 -22.52 -19.87 4.89
C ALA A 124 -20.99 -19.90 4.67
N PHE A 125 -20.41 -18.79 4.20
CA PHE A 125 -18.97 -18.66 3.98
C PHE A 125 -18.13 -18.99 5.22
N GLN A 126 -18.44 -18.38 6.38
CA GLN A 126 -17.67 -18.63 7.59
C GLN A 126 -17.87 -20.07 8.12
N GLY A 127 -19.04 -20.67 7.88
CA GLY A 127 -19.33 -22.06 8.26
C GLY A 127 -18.55 -23.08 7.43
N GLU A 128 -18.34 -22.80 6.14
CA GLU A 128 -17.61 -23.66 5.21
C GLU A 128 -16.09 -23.48 5.31
N THR A 129 -15.62 -22.24 5.51
CA THR A 129 -14.19 -21.89 5.41
C THR A 129 -13.51 -21.61 6.76
N PHE A 130 -14.28 -21.46 7.85
CA PHE A 130 -13.81 -20.94 9.13
C PHE A 130 -13.15 -19.54 9.03
N ASN A 131 -13.42 -18.80 7.96
CA ASN A 131 -12.91 -17.45 7.75
C ASN A 131 -13.97 -16.41 8.14
N PHE A 132 -13.64 -15.56 9.11
CA PHE A 132 -14.56 -14.57 9.69
C PHE A 132 -14.37 -13.15 9.15
N ILE A 133 -13.53 -12.95 8.13
CA ILE A 133 -13.14 -11.63 7.63
C ILE A 133 -14.33 -10.73 7.28
N TYR A 134 -15.42 -11.30 6.73
CA TYR A 134 -16.61 -10.56 6.28
C TYR A 134 -17.71 -10.41 7.33
N ALA A 135 -17.67 -11.22 8.39
CA ALA A 135 -18.73 -11.27 9.41
C ALA A 135 -18.33 -10.52 10.69
N GLU A 136 -17.04 -10.55 11.05
CA GLU A 136 -16.60 -10.00 12.32
C GLU A 136 -16.55 -8.46 12.30
N PRO A 137 -17.24 -7.78 13.24
CA PRO A 137 -17.12 -6.34 13.40
C PRO A 137 -15.85 -5.95 14.16
N THR A 138 -15.48 -4.68 14.06
CA THR A 138 -14.52 -4.02 14.94
C THR A 138 -15.09 -3.85 16.35
N VAL A 139 -14.21 -3.68 17.34
CA VAL A 139 -14.60 -3.77 18.76
C VAL A 139 -15.40 -2.56 19.21
N THR A 140 -15.01 -1.37 18.77
CA THR A 140 -15.60 -0.10 19.23
C THR A 140 -16.29 0.67 18.10
N LEU A 141 -15.81 0.52 16.87
CA LEU A 141 -16.39 1.17 15.67
C LEU A 141 -17.62 0.44 15.11
N GLY A 142 -17.79 -0.86 15.39
CA GLY A 142 -18.91 -1.66 14.88
C GLY A 142 -18.94 -1.88 13.36
N ILE A 143 -17.89 -1.51 12.62
CA ILE A 143 -17.79 -1.73 11.18
C ILE A 143 -17.18 -3.11 10.91
N ARG A 144 -17.49 -3.73 9.77
CA ARG A 144 -16.91 -5.04 9.41
C ARG A 144 -15.40 -4.92 9.21
N LYS A 145 -14.61 -5.85 9.78
CA LYS A 145 -13.14 -5.88 9.63
C LYS A 145 -12.69 -5.96 8.17
N ALA A 146 -13.47 -6.56 7.28
CA ALA A 146 -13.22 -6.56 5.84
C ALA A 146 -12.96 -5.15 5.28
N TRP A 147 -13.64 -4.11 5.78
CA TRP A 147 -13.41 -2.73 5.33
C TRP A 147 -12.06 -2.21 5.81
N VAL A 148 -11.71 -2.46 7.07
CA VAL A 148 -10.39 -2.09 7.62
C VAL A 148 -9.29 -2.75 6.81
N TRP A 149 -9.42 -4.04 6.52
CA TRP A 149 -8.43 -4.82 5.78
C TRP A 149 -8.43 -4.59 4.28
N SER A 150 -9.44 -3.94 3.70
CA SER A 150 -9.49 -3.66 2.25
C SER A 150 -8.29 -2.83 1.76
N ILE A 151 -7.62 -2.10 2.65
CA ILE A 151 -6.33 -1.46 2.35
C ILE A 151 -5.30 -2.43 1.81
N MET A 152 -5.32 -3.71 2.19
CA MET A 152 -4.40 -4.73 1.66
C MET A 152 -4.57 -4.92 0.16
N ILE A 153 -5.80 -4.87 -0.34
CA ILE A 153 -6.10 -4.97 -1.77
C ILE A 153 -5.60 -3.70 -2.48
N VAL A 154 -5.87 -2.52 -1.91
CA VAL A 154 -5.43 -1.22 -2.46
C VAL A 154 -3.90 -1.15 -2.52
N PHE A 155 -3.24 -1.52 -1.43
CA PHE A 155 -1.78 -1.60 -1.32
C PHE A 155 -1.20 -2.57 -2.33
N THR A 156 -1.76 -3.78 -2.44
CA THR A 156 -1.27 -4.80 -3.36
C THR A 156 -1.38 -4.33 -4.82
N PHE A 157 -2.46 -3.63 -5.16
CA PHE A 157 -2.63 -3.04 -6.48
C PHE A 157 -1.56 -1.96 -6.75
N GLY A 158 -1.39 -1.00 -5.83
CA GLY A 158 -0.37 0.05 -5.94
C GLY A 158 1.04 -0.52 -6.05
N LEU A 159 1.40 -1.43 -5.14
CA LEU A 159 2.66 -2.16 -5.12
C LEU A 159 2.93 -2.85 -6.46
N THR A 160 1.94 -3.57 -7.02
CA THR A 160 2.09 -4.29 -8.30
C THR A 160 2.31 -3.31 -9.45
N LEU A 161 1.56 -2.22 -9.50
CA LEU A 161 1.68 -1.18 -10.51
C LEU A 161 3.08 -0.51 -10.47
N HIS A 162 3.54 -0.15 -9.27
CA HIS A 162 4.84 0.48 -9.06
C HIS A 162 5.99 -0.48 -9.36
N ALA A 163 5.90 -1.72 -8.88
CA ALA A 163 6.91 -2.76 -9.13
C ALA A 163 7.04 -3.05 -10.64
N ALA A 164 5.92 -3.20 -11.35
CA ALA A 164 5.92 -3.40 -12.79
C ALA A 164 6.51 -2.21 -13.55
N SER A 165 6.13 -0.98 -13.18
CA SER A 165 6.67 0.24 -13.78
C SER A 165 8.19 0.33 -13.60
N ASN A 166 8.69 0.04 -12.40
CA ASN A 166 10.12 0.09 -12.09
C ASN A 166 10.90 -1.01 -12.83
N LEU A 167 10.36 -2.24 -12.88
CA LEU A 167 10.98 -3.35 -13.59
C LEU A 167 11.13 -3.03 -15.09
N VAL A 168 10.08 -2.48 -15.72
CA VAL A 168 10.14 -2.06 -17.13
C VAL A 168 11.22 -0.98 -17.34
N ALA A 169 11.29 0.02 -16.45
CA ALA A 169 12.32 1.05 -16.53
C ALA A 169 13.74 0.47 -16.43
N SER A 170 13.98 -0.46 -15.50
CA SER A 170 15.29 -1.12 -15.36
C SER A 170 15.65 -1.98 -16.56
N LEU A 171 14.69 -2.67 -17.18
CA LEU A 171 14.92 -3.45 -18.40
C LEU A 171 15.24 -2.55 -19.60
N CYS A 172 14.56 -1.40 -19.76
CA CYS A 172 14.86 -0.43 -20.82
C CYS A 172 16.30 0.10 -20.72
N VAL A 173 16.72 0.49 -19.51
CA VAL A 173 18.07 1.00 -19.26
C VAL A 173 19.14 -0.07 -19.52
N LEU A 174 18.86 -1.35 -19.22
CA LEU A 174 19.75 -2.46 -19.53
C LEU A 174 19.84 -2.76 -21.03
N ALA A 175 18.75 -2.55 -21.78
CA ALA A 175 18.71 -2.69 -23.23
C ALA A 175 19.40 -1.51 -23.97
N GLY A 176 19.86 -0.49 -23.24
CA GLY A 176 20.53 0.69 -23.80
C GLY A 176 19.58 1.82 -24.23
N GLY A 177 18.31 1.76 -23.84
CA GLY A 177 17.36 2.86 -24.02
C GLY A 177 17.43 3.91 -22.90
N ASP A 178 16.77 5.04 -23.12
CA ASP A 178 16.65 6.11 -22.13
C ASP A 178 15.79 5.71 -20.93
N ASP A 179 16.06 6.28 -19.76
CA ASP A 179 15.31 6.02 -18.54
C ASP A 179 13.92 6.67 -18.63
N PRO A 180 12.83 5.88 -18.74
CA PRO A 180 11.47 6.42 -18.88
C PRO A 180 11.03 7.29 -17.69
N GLN A 181 11.73 7.16 -16.56
CA GLN A 181 11.49 7.89 -15.33
C GLN A 181 12.04 9.32 -15.40
N ALA A 182 13.16 9.54 -16.10
CA ALA A 182 13.79 10.85 -16.25
C ALA A 182 12.92 11.83 -17.06
N ASP A 183 12.31 11.35 -18.15
CA ASP A 183 11.48 12.18 -19.05
C ASP A 183 10.15 12.61 -18.40
N ALA A 184 9.58 11.74 -17.57
CA ALA A 184 8.27 11.99 -16.95
C ALA A 184 8.36 12.87 -15.69
N ASP A 185 9.46 12.79 -14.94
CA ASP A 185 9.74 13.72 -13.84
C ASP A 185 10.04 15.14 -14.37
N ALA A 186 10.65 15.26 -15.55
CA ALA A 186 10.87 16.55 -16.21
C ALA A 186 9.55 17.24 -16.60
N GLY A 187 8.56 16.49 -17.11
CA GLY A 187 7.24 17.01 -17.47
C GLY A 187 6.32 17.35 -16.29
N THR A 188 6.68 16.97 -15.06
CA THR A 188 5.89 17.28 -13.85
C THR A 188 6.43 18.50 -13.09
N ARG A 189 7.61 19.00 -13.48
CA ARG A 189 8.27 20.19 -12.89
C ARG A 189 8.12 21.47 -13.74
N ALA A 190 7.45 21.38 -14.89
CA ALA A 190 7.04 22.52 -15.73
C ALA A 190 5.57 22.83 -15.49
#